data_AF-A0A352M361-F1
#
_entry.id   AF-A0A352M361-F1
#
_cell.length_a   1.000
_cell.length_b   1.000
_cell.length_c   1.000
_cell.angle_alpha   90.00
_cell.angle_beta   90.00
_cell.angle_gamma   90.00
#
_symmetry.space_group_name_H-M   'P 1'
#
loop_
_entity.id
_entity.type
_entity.pdbx_description
1 polymer ?
#
loop_
_entity_poly.entity_id
_entity_poly.type
_entity_poly.pdbx_seq_one_letter_code
_entity_poly.pdbx_strand_id
1 'polypeptide(L)'
;MDDAHITPYIILIYAQRIVYGRKFEHLGNLGISSLAAYLEDKGFRARAFTGITTDAADIFESEFQKTPVSVAGFYCDYDNQSCV
;
A
#
# COMPACT_ATOMS: atom_id res chain seq x y z
N MET A 1 -27.98 8.67 -18.98
CA MET A 1 -27.60 7.50 -18.17
C MET A 1 -26.15 7.24 -18.49
N ASP A 2 -25.26 7.93 -17.79
CA ASP A 2 -23.83 7.62 -17.80
C ASP A 2 -23.46 7.36 -16.34
N ASP A 3 -23.59 6.11 -15.92
CA ASP A 3 -22.90 5.65 -14.72
C ASP A 3 -21.42 5.63 -15.08
N ALA A 4 -20.73 6.74 -14.83
CA ALA A 4 -19.27 6.74 -14.84
C ALA A 4 -18.83 5.62 -13.90
N HIS A 5 -18.31 4.53 -14.47
CA HIS A 5 -17.93 3.37 -13.69
C HIS A 5 -16.73 3.77 -12.84
N ILE A 6 -16.97 4.21 -11.61
CA ILE A 6 -15.93 4.61 -10.66
C ILE A 6 -15.14 3.35 -10.35
N THR A 7 -13.96 3.21 -10.94
CA THR A 7 -13.04 2.12 -10.63
C THR A 7 -12.56 2.27 -9.19
N PRO A 8 -12.89 1.35 -8.26
CA PRO A 8 -12.47 1.46 -6.87
C PRO A 8 -10.94 1.51 -6.78
N TYR A 9 -10.43 2.43 -5.97
CA TYR A 9 -8.99 2.60 -5.77
C TYR A 9 -8.55 1.91 -4.48
N ILE A 10 -7.62 0.97 -4.62
CA ILE A 10 -7.05 0.17 -3.53
C ILE A 10 -5.59 0.57 -3.33
N ILE A 11 -5.22 0.88 -2.10
CA ILE A 11 -3.83 1.09 -1.70
C ILE A 11 -3.37 -0.05 -0.80
N LEU A 12 -2.24 -0.67 -1.14
CA LEU A 12 -1.60 -1.70 -0.35
C LEU A 12 -0.33 -1.12 0.27
N ILE A 13 -0.19 -1.21 1.58
CA ILE A 13 0.85 -0.52 2.34
C ILE A 13 1.73 -1.57 3.03
N TYR A 14 3.01 -1.61 2.66
CA TYR A 14 4.06 -2.29 3.39
C TYR A 14 4.93 -1.26 4.10
N ALA A 15 4.60 -1.01 5.37
CA ALA A 15 5.35 -0.10 6.23
C ALA A 15 6.36 -0.91 7.06
N GLN A 16 7.65 -0.59 6.96
CA GLN A 16 8.71 -1.22 7.74
C GLN A 16 9.04 -0.37 8.96
N ARG A 17 9.22 -1.02 10.11
CA ARG A 17 9.74 -0.38 11.32
C ARG A 17 11.25 -0.13 11.16
N ILE A 18 11.69 1.10 11.42
CA ILE A 18 13.11 1.39 11.57
C ILE A 18 13.57 0.80 12.91
N VAL A 19 14.51 -0.14 12.85
CA VAL A 19 15.16 -0.73 14.03
C VAL A 19 16.62 -0.28 14.03
N TYR A 20 17.07 0.32 15.13
CA TYR A 20 18.46 0.77 15.28
C TYR A 20 19.44 -0.38 15.01
N GLY A 21 20.36 -0.20 14.06
CA GLY A 21 21.34 -1.21 13.66
C GLY A 21 20.90 -2.17 12.56
N ARG A 22 19.62 -2.17 12.13
CA ARG A 22 19.18 -2.84 10.90
C ARG A 22 19.25 -1.88 9.72
N LYS A 23 19.77 -2.34 8.58
CA LYS A 23 19.67 -1.58 7.33
C LYS A 23 18.23 -1.69 6.81
N PHE A 24 17.69 -0.57 6.33
CA PHE A 24 16.50 -0.60 5.50
C PHE A 24 16.87 -1.32 4.21
N GLU A 25 16.41 -2.56 4.06
CA GLU A 25 16.54 -3.27 2.80
C GLU A 25 15.27 -3.04 2.00
N HIS A 26 15.43 -2.39 0.84
CA HIS A 26 14.39 -2.31 -0.16
C HIS A 26 14.20 -3.70 -0.79
N LEU A 27 13.63 -4.62 0.00
CA LEU A 27 13.18 -5.90 -0.48
C LEU A 27 11.96 -5.61 -1.34
N GLY A 28 12.11 -5.78 -2.65
CA GLY A 28 10.97 -5.76 -3.57
C GLY A 28 9.97 -6.79 -3.07
N ASN A 29 8.89 -6.34 -2.43
CA ASN A 29 7.95 -7.23 -1.77
C ASN A 29 7.07 -7.87 -2.86
N LEU A 30 7.53 -9.02 -3.36
CA LEU A 30 6.85 -9.76 -4.42
C LEU A 30 5.39 -10.06 -4.05
N GLY A 31 5.09 -10.28 -2.76
CA GLY A 31 3.74 -10.55 -2.29
C GLY A 31 2.79 -9.38 -2.54
N ILE A 32 3.15 -8.19 -2.07
CA ILE A 32 2.29 -7.00 -2.22
C ILE A 32 2.18 -6.55 -3.68
N SER A 33 3.28 -6.67 -4.45
CA SER A 33 3.27 -6.37 -5.89
C SER A 33 2.42 -7.37 -6.69
N SER A 34 2.47 -8.66 -6.35
CA SER A 34 1.64 -9.67 -7.01
C SER A 34 0.16 -9.47 -6.70
N LEU A 35 -0.17 -9.10 -5.46
CA LEU A 35 -1.54 -8.77 -5.08
C LEU A 35 -2.06 -7.53 -5.82
N ALA A 36 -1.24 -6.49 -5.96
CA ALA A 36 -1.60 -5.31 -6.75
C ALA A 36 -1.90 -5.69 -8.21
N ALA A 37 -1.00 -6.45 -8.85
CA ALA A 37 -1.19 -6.90 -10.23
C ALA A 37 -2.46 -7.77 -10.40
N TYR A 38 -2.74 -8.65 -9.43
CA TYR A 38 -3.98 -9.44 -9.42
C TYR A 38 -5.23 -8.57 -9.31
N LEU A 39 -5.22 -7.55 -8.46
CA LEU A 39 -6.35 -6.63 -8.31
C LEU A 39 -6.57 -5.80 -9.59
N GLU A 40 -5.49 -5.37 -10.25
CA GLU A 40 -5.56 -4.70 -11.54
C GLU A 40 -6.17 -5.61 -12.62
N ASP A 41 -5.78 -6.89 -12.68
CA ASP A 41 -6.41 -7.90 -13.56
C ASP A 41 -7.91 -8.08 -13.30
N LYS A 42 -8.38 -7.84 -12.06
CA LYS A 42 -9.81 -7.86 -11.69
C LYS A 42 -10.54 -6.55 -11.96
N GLY A 43 -9.89 -5.57 -12.58
CA GLY A 43 -10.48 -4.29 -12.95
C GLY A 43 -10.54 -3.29 -11.80
N PHE A 44 -9.78 -3.49 -10.73
CA PHE A 44 -9.57 -2.46 -9.71
C PHE A 44 -8.38 -1.58 -10.09
N ARG A 45 -8.35 -0.34 -9.59
CA ARG A 45 -7.12 0.45 -9.60
C ARG A 45 -6.38 0.08 -8.33
N ALA A 46 -5.17 -0.49 -8.42
CA ALA A 46 -4.39 -0.87 -7.24
C ALA A 46 -3.00 -0.23 -7.27
N ARG A 47 -2.49 0.16 -6.10
CA ARG A 47 -1.09 0.58 -5.93
C ARG A 47 -0.49 -0.06 -4.70
N ALA A 48 0.80 -0.40 -4.78
CA ALA A 48 1.59 -0.85 -3.66
C ALA A 48 2.57 0.24 -3.22
N PHE A 49 2.58 0.53 -1.92
CA PHE A 49 3.57 1.35 -1.26
C PHE A 49 4.49 0.48 -0.41
N THR A 50 5.79 0.75 -0.46
CA THR A 50 6.79 0.14 0.42
C THR A 50 7.70 1.22 0.94
N GLY A 51 7.79 1.34 2.26
CA GLY A 51 8.55 2.42 2.90
C GLY A 51 8.58 2.25 4.41
N ILE A 52 9.02 3.29 5.11
CA ILE A 52 9.06 3.31 6.58
C ILE A 52 7.71 3.77 7.15
N THR A 53 7.39 3.37 8.39
CA THR A 53 6.11 3.67 9.03
C THR A 53 5.79 5.17 9.09
N THR A 54 6.79 6.02 9.32
CA THR A 54 6.60 7.49 9.37
C THR A 54 6.12 8.06 8.05
N ASP A 55 6.59 7.51 6.94
CA ASP A 55 6.29 8.03 5.60
C ASP A 55 4.98 7.47 5.05
N ALA A 56 4.53 6.33 5.59
CA ALA A 56 3.32 5.66 5.13
C ALA A 56 2.05 6.53 5.31
N ALA A 57 1.98 7.29 6.40
CA ALA A 57 0.85 8.19 6.67
C ALA A 57 0.82 9.34 5.65
N ASP A 58 1.94 10.03 5.45
CA ASP A 58 2.06 11.15 4.52
C ASP A 58 1.74 10.71 3.08
N ILE A 59 2.20 9.52 2.69
CA ILE A 59 1.94 8.97 1.36
C ILE A 59 0.46 8.62 1.20
N PHE A 60 -0.16 8.01 2.22
CA PHE A 60 -1.59 7.72 2.20
C PHE A 60 -2.40 9.01 2.03
N GLU A 61 -2.12 10.05 2.82
CA GLU A 61 -2.80 11.34 2.71
C GLU A 61 -2.61 11.98 1.33
N SER A 62 -1.39 11.97 0.80
CA SER A 62 -1.09 12.49 -0.54
C SER A 62 -1.87 11.76 -1.63
N GLU A 63 -1.99 10.44 -1.55
CA GLU A 63 -2.74 9.65 -2.53
C GLU A 63 -4.25 9.85 -2.39
N PHE A 64 -4.77 9.91 -1.15
CA PHE A 64 -6.18 10.15 -0.87
C PHE A 64 -6.66 11.49 -1.40
N GLN A 65 -5.83 12.54 -1.32
CA GLN A 65 -6.11 13.86 -1.88
C GLN A 65 -6.18 13.85 -3.42
N LYS A 66 -5.41 12.99 -4.10
CA LYS A 66 -5.40 12.89 -5.57
C LYS A 66 -6.55 12.05 -6.10
N THR A 67 -6.90 10.98 -5.39
CA THR A 67 -7.98 10.07 -5.77
C THR A 67 -8.55 9.45 -4.50
N PRO A 68 -9.88 9.51 -4.26
CA PRO A 68 -10.49 8.85 -3.13
C PRO A 68 -10.13 7.36 -3.07
N VAL A 69 -9.49 6.94 -1.97
CA VAL A 69 -9.16 5.54 -1.72
C VAL A 69 -10.40 4.83 -1.20
N SER A 70 -10.80 3.74 -1.84
CA SER A 70 -11.93 2.91 -1.43
C SER A 70 -11.53 1.89 -0.36
N VAL A 71 -10.31 1.37 -0.43
CA VAL A 71 -9.79 0.34 0.48
C VAL A 71 -8.29 0.57 0.73
N ALA A 72 -7.87 0.46 1.99
CA ALA A 72 -6.46 0.39 2.37
C ALA A 72 -6.15 -0.99 2.97
N GLY A 73 -5.14 -1.68 2.44
CA GLY A 73 -4.66 -2.96 2.93
C GLY A 73 -3.27 -2.83 3.54
N PHE A 74 -3.10 -3.28 4.78
CA PHE A 74 -1.80 -3.27 5.46
C PHE A 74 -1.15 -4.65 5.37
N TYR A 75 0.09 -4.70 4.88
CA TYR A 75 0.90 -5.91 4.85
C TYR A 75 1.60 -6.09 6.20
N CYS A 76 1.14 -7.08 6.96
CA CYS A 76 1.72 -7.47 8.24
C CYS A 76 2.66 -8.67 8.04
N ASP A 77 3.96 -8.41 8.01
CA ASP A 77 5.00 -9.43 8.14
C ASP A 77 5.28 -9.76 9.63
N TYR A 78 6.03 -10.82 9.89
CA TYR A 78 6.51 -11.21 11.22
C TYR A 78 7.22 -10.06 11.95
N ASP A 79 8.03 -9.27 11.23
CA ASP A 79 8.70 -8.08 11.77
C ASP A 79 7.75 -6.90 12.03
N ASN A 80 6.52 -6.95 11.51
CA ASN A 80 5.50 -5.90 11.60
C ASN A 80 4.28 -6.32 12.44
N GLN A 81 4.43 -7.27 13.38
CA GLN A 81 3.33 -7.66 14.29
C GLN A 81 2.72 -6.47 15.04
N SER A 82 3.51 -5.43 15.30
CA SER A 82 3.01 -4.12 15.68
C SER A 82 3.86 -3.01 15.04
N CYS A 83 3.19 -2.01 14.50
CA CYS A 83 3.81 -0.78 13.96
C CYS A 83 3.78 0.38 14.97
N VAL A 84 3.48 0.11 16.26
CA VAL A 84 3.53 1.10 17.35
C VAL A 84 4.96 1.49 17.70
#